data_AF-A0A2N0A264-F1
#
_entry.id   AF-A0A2N0A264-F1
#
_cell.length_a   1.000
_cell.length_b   1.000
_cell.length_c   1.000
_cell.angle_alpha   90.00
_cell.angle_beta   90.00
_cell.angle_gamma   90.00
#
_symmetry.space_group_name_H-M   'P 1'
#
loop_
_entity.id
_entity.type
_entity.pdbx_description
1 polymer ?
#
loop_
_entity_poly.entity_id
_entity_poly.type
_entity_poly.pdbx_seq_one_letter_code
_entity_poly.pdbx_strand_id
1 'polypeptide(L)'
;MSNGFFQIVNYPKGSYVIVEGKKEAHNFFIIRQGKVRVTRENQVVGEDPNQLLGPGDFFGVVAAMSQHAQIESAIALTDVSLIQVSYDQFGTLIQKNTPVAMKIIRYFSMKLRQFDSTITRLSFRTAVEEDPNQLFAIGEYYFNQKNTLHAAYAFQKYLQYLPNGQFATQAKLKLQTVNQPVAPPPIDYTKFNRSYGDNEMIFCEHEPGRELYIIQHGRVKITKIVDSNEVLLAVLQSGDIFGEMALLDNKPRSASAIAWGEVQLLAINKANFEGMVKAQPQLATRLITLLSERIWTAYKQLANLLISDPQGRVADTLLTLVEKNRVKVIPKSTYNFEIGTKDLIKMVGLTYPKDENLVLDLISKNKFIKLDQGKISCTDLVELEKLVQAFRKKSQIDAKIKKRA
;
A
#
# COMPACT_ATOMS: atom_id res chain seq x y z
N MET A 1 -3.95 7.06 -32.67
CA MET A 1 -2.54 6.65 -32.90
C MET A 1 -1.65 7.78 -32.40
N SER A 2 -1.25 7.76 -31.13
CA SER A 2 -0.32 8.75 -30.58
C SER A 2 1.08 8.44 -31.08
N ASN A 3 1.76 9.42 -31.66
CA ASN A 3 3.10 9.30 -32.20
C ASN A 3 4.04 8.68 -31.16
N GLY A 4 4.69 7.56 -31.51
CA GLY A 4 5.49 6.73 -30.62
C GLY A 4 6.83 7.32 -30.17
N PHE A 5 6.97 8.65 -30.12
CA PHE A 5 8.17 9.34 -29.65
C PHE A 5 7.93 9.94 -28.27
N PHE A 6 8.80 9.60 -27.32
CA PHE A 6 8.81 10.25 -26.01
C PHE A 6 9.41 11.64 -26.15
N GLN A 7 8.78 12.62 -25.52
CA GLN A 7 9.26 13.99 -25.56
C GLN A 7 10.49 14.13 -24.67
N ILE A 8 11.54 14.79 -25.18
CA ILE A 8 12.69 15.18 -24.39
C ILE A 8 12.47 16.62 -23.92
N VAL A 9 12.57 16.83 -22.62
CA VAL A 9 12.44 18.15 -21.99
C VAL A 9 13.71 18.46 -21.20
N ASN A 10 14.13 19.72 -21.21
CA ASN A 10 15.33 20.17 -20.52
C ASN A 10 14.95 21.20 -19.46
N TYR A 11 15.58 21.10 -18.30
CA TYR A 11 15.40 22.05 -17.21
C TYR A 11 16.76 22.54 -16.73
N PRO A 12 16.96 23.86 -16.57
CA PRO A 12 18.19 24.38 -15.99
C PRO A 12 18.28 24.04 -14.49
N LYS A 13 19.50 24.04 -13.95
CA LYS A 13 19.76 23.91 -12.52
C LYS A 13 18.86 24.85 -11.69
N GLY A 14 18.28 24.31 -10.62
CA GLY A 14 17.39 25.03 -9.71
C GLY A 14 15.91 24.93 -10.06
N SER A 15 15.56 24.39 -11.23
CA SER A 15 14.16 24.23 -11.65
C SER A 15 13.42 23.20 -10.81
N TYR A 16 12.18 23.52 -10.44
CA TYR A 16 11.21 22.53 -9.95
C TYR A 16 10.55 21.85 -11.14
N VAL A 17 10.83 20.56 -11.33
CA VAL A 17 10.25 19.77 -12.42
C VAL A 17 8.83 19.31 -12.06
N ILE A 18 8.66 18.83 -10.83
CA ILE A 18 7.35 18.56 -10.23
C ILE A 18 7.31 19.16 -8.82
N VAL A 19 6.10 19.50 -8.37
CA VAL A 19 5.84 20.13 -7.07
C VAL A 19 4.78 19.32 -6.36
N GLU A 20 5.05 18.96 -5.11
CA GLU A 20 4.12 18.24 -4.24
C GLU A 20 2.78 18.99 -4.10
N GLY A 21 1.68 18.25 -4.05
CA GLY A 21 0.32 18.79 -3.97
C GLY A 21 -0.26 19.33 -5.28
N LYS A 22 0.55 19.45 -6.35
CA LYS A 22 0.04 19.88 -7.66
C LYS A 22 -0.94 18.83 -8.21
N LYS A 23 -2.19 19.27 -8.43
CA LYS A 23 -3.25 18.52 -9.11
C LYS A 23 -2.93 18.53 -10.62
N GLU A 24 -3.24 17.45 -11.36
CA GLU A 24 -2.87 17.22 -12.79
C GLU A 24 -1.45 16.66 -13.04
N ALA A 25 -1.11 15.58 -12.35
CA ALA A 25 0.09 14.81 -12.64
C ALA A 25 -0.20 13.76 -13.72
N HIS A 26 -0.10 14.12 -15.00
CA HIS A 26 -0.31 13.17 -16.10
C HIS A 26 0.98 12.57 -16.67
N ASN A 27 2.13 13.13 -16.26
CA ASN A 27 3.43 12.75 -16.78
C ASN A 27 4.37 12.36 -15.63
N PHE A 28 5.24 11.41 -15.93
CA PHE A 28 6.43 11.13 -15.13
C PHE A 28 7.67 11.29 -16.00
N PHE A 29 8.83 11.29 -15.34
CA PHE A 29 10.09 11.62 -15.98
C PHE A 29 11.13 10.53 -15.74
N ILE A 30 11.90 10.21 -16.77
CA ILE A 30 13.11 9.39 -16.67
C ILE A 30 14.32 10.30 -16.96
N ILE A 31 15.32 10.26 -16.08
CA ILE A 31 16.50 11.12 -16.20
C ILE A 31 17.40 10.57 -17.30
N ARG A 32 17.65 11.37 -18.33
CA ARG A 32 18.62 11.06 -19.39
C ARG A 32 20.01 11.60 -19.04
N GLN A 33 20.08 12.80 -18.47
CA GLN A 33 21.33 13.46 -18.07
C GLN A 33 21.09 14.39 -16.88
N GLY A 34 22.11 14.55 -16.04
CA GLY A 34 22.12 15.46 -14.90
C GLY A 34 21.70 14.79 -13.59
N LYS A 35 21.47 15.60 -12.56
CA LYS A 35 21.07 15.15 -11.21
C LYS A 35 19.80 15.84 -10.75
N VAL A 36 18.90 15.07 -10.15
CA VAL A 36 17.63 15.55 -9.57
C VAL A 36 17.60 15.17 -8.10
N ARG A 37 17.09 16.06 -7.25
CA ARG A 37 16.79 15.76 -5.86
C ARG A 37 15.29 15.66 -5.68
N VAL A 38 14.84 14.57 -5.07
CA VAL A 38 13.44 14.38 -4.69
C VAL A 38 13.28 14.68 -3.20
N THR A 39 12.25 15.43 -2.86
CA THR A 39 11.92 15.84 -1.49
C THR A 39 10.43 15.66 -1.24
N ARG A 40 10.06 15.45 0.03
CA ARG A 40 8.68 15.33 0.50
C ARG A 40 8.50 16.20 1.72
N GLU A 41 7.35 16.86 1.83
CA GLU A 41 7.01 17.68 2.99
C GLU A 41 6.93 16.82 4.26
N ASN A 42 6.32 15.64 4.12
CA ASN A 42 6.21 14.67 5.20
C ASN A 42 7.33 13.62 5.08
N GLN A 43 8.34 13.73 5.94
CA GLN A 43 9.43 12.76 5.99
C GLN A 43 8.92 11.43 6.56
N VAL A 44 9.08 10.36 5.77
CA VAL A 44 8.83 9.00 6.22
C VAL A 44 10.07 8.52 6.97
N VAL A 45 9.88 8.00 8.19
CA VAL A 45 10.97 7.47 9.01
C VAL A 45 11.66 6.33 8.26
N GLY A 46 12.97 6.46 8.02
CA GLY A 46 13.76 5.47 7.29
C GLY A 46 13.91 5.73 5.79
N GLU A 47 13.28 6.77 5.22
CA GLU A 47 13.61 7.27 3.89
C GLU A 47 14.67 8.37 3.97
N ASP A 48 15.53 8.45 2.93
CA ASP A 48 16.40 9.61 2.73
C ASP A 48 15.53 10.83 2.36
N PRO A 49 15.49 11.88 3.20
CA PRO A 49 14.69 13.08 2.92
C PRO A 49 15.18 13.87 1.70
N ASN A 50 16.38 13.58 1.20
CA ASN A 50 17.00 14.23 0.05
C ASN A 50 17.47 13.21 -1.01
N GLN A 51 16.60 12.25 -1.34
CA GLN A 51 16.90 11.23 -2.34
C GLN A 51 17.47 11.85 -3.63
N LEU A 52 18.72 11.50 -3.94
CA LEU A 52 19.42 11.94 -5.15
C LEU A 52 19.21 10.91 -6.27
N LEU A 53 18.77 11.41 -7.42
CA LEU A 53 18.50 10.62 -8.62
C LEU A 53 19.43 11.05 -9.76
N GLY A 54 19.89 10.08 -10.55
CA GLY A 54 20.76 10.28 -11.70
C GLY A 54 20.25 9.62 -12.98
N PRO A 55 21.07 9.57 -14.04
CA PRO A 55 20.67 8.97 -15.32
C PRO A 55 20.13 7.54 -15.16
N GLY A 56 18.97 7.28 -15.78
CA GLY A 56 18.25 6.02 -15.70
C GLY A 56 17.28 5.90 -14.52
N ASP A 57 17.29 6.82 -13.55
CA ASP A 57 16.27 6.92 -12.51
C ASP A 57 15.03 7.67 -13.00
N PHE A 58 13.94 7.57 -12.23
CA PHE A 58 12.65 8.14 -12.58
C PHE A 58 11.97 8.77 -11.36
N PHE A 59 11.03 9.68 -11.58
CA PHE A 59 10.21 10.31 -10.54
C PHE A 59 8.84 10.75 -11.09
N GLY A 60 7.87 10.97 -10.20
CA GLY A 60 6.50 11.35 -10.57
C GLY A 60 5.60 10.22 -11.08
N VAL A 61 6.09 8.97 -11.10
CA VAL A 61 5.35 7.81 -11.60
C VAL A 61 4.08 7.55 -10.79
N VAL A 62 4.14 7.67 -9.46
CA VAL A 62 3.00 7.37 -8.58
C VAL A 62 1.79 8.25 -8.95
N ALA A 63 2.00 9.56 -9.04
CA ALA A 63 0.93 10.49 -9.37
C ALA A 63 0.44 10.30 -10.82
N ALA A 64 1.35 10.10 -11.77
CA ALA A 64 1.03 9.83 -13.18
C ALA A 64 0.15 8.59 -13.38
N MET A 65 0.43 7.52 -12.63
CA MET A 65 -0.24 6.23 -12.83
C MET A 65 -1.51 6.09 -11.99
N SER A 66 -1.55 6.69 -10.80
CA SER A 66 -2.76 6.70 -9.94
C SER A 66 -3.73 7.84 -10.26
N GLN A 67 -3.31 8.82 -11.06
CA GLN A 67 -4.08 10.03 -11.39
C GLN A 67 -4.42 10.88 -10.14
N HIS A 68 -3.60 10.80 -9.10
CA HIS A 68 -3.70 11.64 -7.91
C HIS A 68 -2.74 12.84 -7.98
N ALA A 69 -2.84 13.74 -7.00
CA ALA A 69 -1.89 14.83 -6.83
C ALA A 69 -0.47 14.32 -6.55
N GLN A 70 0.54 15.14 -6.90
CA GLN A 70 1.93 14.82 -6.63
C GLN A 70 2.19 14.62 -5.13
N ILE A 71 2.92 13.57 -4.78
CA ILE A 71 3.32 13.23 -3.40
C ILE A 71 4.78 13.62 -3.09
N GLU A 72 5.45 14.24 -4.05
CA GLU A 72 6.86 14.62 -3.95
C GLU A 72 7.15 15.82 -4.85
N SER A 73 8.20 16.56 -4.50
CA SER A 73 8.79 17.60 -5.35
C SER A 73 10.13 17.12 -5.91
N ALA A 74 10.42 17.45 -7.16
CA ALA A 74 11.68 17.10 -7.80
C ALA A 74 12.38 18.36 -8.32
N ILE A 75 13.62 18.58 -7.89
CA ILE A 75 14.40 19.78 -8.15
C ILE A 75 15.67 19.42 -8.92
N ALA A 76 15.91 20.08 -10.04
CA ALA A 76 17.12 19.92 -10.83
C ALA A 76 18.35 20.48 -10.08
N LEU A 77 19.33 19.64 -9.77
CA LEU A 77 20.59 20.05 -9.10
C LEU A 77 21.68 20.48 -10.09
N THR A 78 21.55 20.03 -11.34
CA THR A 78 22.32 20.44 -12.50
C THR A 78 21.35 20.82 -13.60
N ASP A 79 21.84 21.22 -14.76
CA ASP A 79 21.01 21.16 -15.96
C ASP A 79 20.65 19.69 -16.20
N VAL A 80 19.39 19.42 -16.48
CA VAL A 80 18.86 18.07 -16.65
C VAL A 80 18.14 17.93 -17.98
N SER A 81 18.32 16.77 -18.61
CA SER A 81 17.55 16.34 -19.76
C SER A 81 16.72 15.13 -19.34
N LEU A 82 15.42 15.19 -19.57
CA LEU A 82 14.44 14.21 -19.10
C LEU A 82 13.62 13.67 -20.27
N ILE A 83 13.32 12.39 -20.21
CA ILE A 83 12.30 11.76 -21.06
C ILE A 83 10.96 11.91 -20.33
N GLN A 84 10.04 12.66 -20.91
CA GLN A 84 8.69 12.81 -20.41
C GLN A 84 7.80 11.70 -20.97
N VAL A 85 7.10 11.01 -20.07
CA VAL A 85 6.20 9.91 -20.42
C VAL A 85 4.83 10.16 -19.80
N SER A 86 3.81 10.17 -20.65
CA SER A 86 2.41 10.28 -20.23
C SER A 86 1.80 8.91 -19.91
N TYR A 87 0.67 8.90 -19.20
CA TYR A 87 -0.08 7.69 -18.86
C TYR A 87 -0.39 6.81 -20.08
N ASP A 88 -0.84 7.39 -21.19
CA ASP A 88 -1.20 6.67 -22.42
C ASP A 88 0.03 6.11 -23.16
N GLN A 89 1.20 6.72 -22.98
CA GLN A 89 2.47 6.26 -23.55
C GLN A 89 3.14 5.14 -22.73
N PHE A 90 2.62 4.81 -21.55
CA PHE A 90 3.27 3.85 -20.65
C PHE A 90 3.35 2.44 -21.24
N GLY A 91 2.28 1.97 -21.87
CA GLY A 91 2.28 0.67 -22.55
C GLY A 91 3.36 0.59 -23.65
N THR A 92 3.53 1.67 -24.42
CA THR A 92 4.57 1.80 -25.43
C THR A 92 5.98 1.81 -24.82
N LEU A 93 6.17 2.45 -23.66
CA LEU A 93 7.45 2.41 -22.92
C LEU A 93 7.82 0.98 -22.54
N ILE A 94 6.88 0.20 -22.00
CA ILE A 94 7.12 -1.18 -21.60
C ILE A 94 7.51 -2.06 -22.81
N GLN A 95 6.81 -1.88 -23.93
CA GLN A 95 7.10 -2.61 -25.18
C GLN A 95 8.51 -2.32 -25.70
N LYS A 96 8.92 -1.04 -25.66
CA LYS A 96 10.24 -0.61 -26.14
C LYS A 96 11.37 -0.92 -25.16
N ASN A 97 11.08 -0.90 -23.86
CA ASN A 97 12.09 -1.04 -22.81
C ASN A 97 11.51 -1.70 -21.55
N THR A 98 11.34 -3.02 -21.61
CA THR A 98 10.89 -3.86 -20.49
C THR A 98 11.73 -3.69 -19.21
N PRO A 99 13.07 -3.56 -19.27
CA PRO A 99 13.89 -3.29 -18.08
C PRO A 99 13.44 -2.06 -17.26
N VAL A 100 12.97 -0.99 -17.89
CA VAL A 100 12.47 0.20 -17.18
C VAL A 100 11.21 -0.14 -16.38
N ALA A 101 10.28 -0.88 -16.97
CA ALA A 101 9.07 -1.34 -16.28
C ALA A 101 9.40 -2.21 -15.07
N MET A 102 10.34 -3.14 -15.25
CA MET A 102 10.83 -4.01 -14.17
C MET A 102 11.50 -3.21 -13.05
N LYS A 103 12.28 -2.16 -13.39
CA LYS A 103 12.88 -1.25 -12.40
C LYS A 103 11.80 -0.52 -11.60
N ILE A 104 10.75 -0.01 -12.26
CA ILE A 104 9.61 0.66 -11.59
C ILE A 104 8.88 -0.31 -10.66
N ILE A 105 8.53 -1.51 -11.14
CA ILE A 105 7.80 -2.51 -10.37
C ILE A 105 8.59 -2.92 -9.11
N ARG A 106 9.88 -3.19 -9.24
CA ARG A 106 10.75 -3.54 -8.10
C ARG A 106 10.86 -2.38 -7.11
N TYR A 107 11.06 -1.16 -7.59
CA TYR A 107 11.13 0.02 -6.72
C TYR A 107 9.82 0.21 -5.94
N PHE A 108 8.66 0.07 -6.58
CA PHE A 108 7.36 0.20 -5.92
C PHE A 108 7.08 -0.92 -4.91
N SER A 109 7.44 -2.16 -5.25
CA SER A 109 7.40 -3.30 -4.33
C SER A 109 8.18 -3.01 -3.04
N MET A 110 9.45 -2.61 -3.19
CA MET A 110 10.31 -2.27 -2.05
C MET A 110 9.74 -1.09 -1.23
N LYS A 111 9.23 -0.06 -1.91
CA LYS A 111 8.66 1.13 -1.26
C LYS A 111 7.41 0.81 -0.45
N LEU A 112 6.51 -0.02 -0.98
CA LEU A 112 5.35 -0.50 -0.24
C LEU A 112 5.75 -1.27 1.01
N ARG A 113 6.80 -2.11 0.92
CA ARG A 113 7.29 -2.87 2.09
C ARG A 113 7.79 -1.94 3.19
N GLN A 114 8.52 -0.89 2.81
CA GLN A 114 9.00 0.13 3.74
C GLN A 114 7.83 0.88 4.39
N PHE A 115 6.81 1.26 3.61
CA PHE A 115 5.60 1.89 4.13
C PHE A 115 4.83 0.97 5.08
N ASP A 116 4.59 -0.28 4.71
CA ASP A 116 3.91 -1.26 5.57
C ASP A 116 4.64 -1.42 6.91
N SER A 117 5.97 -1.55 6.87
CA SER A 117 6.79 -1.65 8.08
C SER A 117 6.71 -0.37 8.93
N THR A 118 6.78 0.79 8.29
CA THR A 118 6.73 2.09 8.98
C THR A 118 5.36 2.35 9.61
N ILE A 119 4.28 2.13 8.86
CA ILE A 119 2.90 2.26 9.35
C ILE A 119 2.69 1.30 10.52
N THR A 120 3.14 0.04 10.40
CA THR A 120 3.07 -0.93 11.49
C THR A 120 3.80 -0.40 12.73
N ARG A 121 5.05 0.06 12.60
CA ARG A 121 5.85 0.56 13.73
C ARG A 121 5.32 1.84 14.36
N LEU A 122 4.66 2.69 13.58
CA LEU A 122 4.07 3.93 14.09
C LEU A 122 2.68 3.69 14.72
N SER A 123 1.95 2.69 14.25
CA SER A 123 0.62 2.34 14.77
C SER A 123 0.69 1.44 16.00
N PHE A 124 1.75 0.65 16.14
CA PHE A 124 1.90 -0.39 17.17
C PHE A 124 3.22 -0.23 17.94
N ARG A 125 3.26 -0.70 19.20
CA ARG A 125 4.39 -0.41 20.11
C ARG A 125 5.60 -1.32 19.90
N THR A 126 5.42 -2.47 19.24
CA THR A 126 6.47 -3.47 19.04
C THR A 126 6.78 -3.64 17.55
N ALA A 127 8.04 -3.47 17.16
CA ALA A 127 8.47 -3.77 15.80
C ALA A 127 8.51 -5.29 15.61
N VAL A 128 7.80 -5.82 14.61
CA VAL A 128 7.85 -7.24 14.24
C VAL A 128 9.18 -7.48 13.52
N GLU A 129 10.09 -8.23 14.15
CA GLU A 129 11.33 -8.69 13.50
C GLU A 129 11.03 -9.82 12.50
N GLU A 130 11.74 -9.83 11.37
CA GLU A 130 11.65 -10.88 10.34
C GLU A 130 12.39 -12.16 10.80
N ASP A 131 11.83 -12.89 11.77
CA ASP A 131 12.34 -14.21 12.21
C ASP A 131 11.50 -15.35 11.58
N PRO A 132 12.10 -16.34 10.90
CA PRO A 132 11.41 -17.56 10.47
C PRO A 132 10.58 -18.28 11.56
N ASN A 133 10.92 -18.12 12.85
CA ASN A 133 10.11 -18.62 13.97
C ASN A 133 8.75 -17.90 14.11
N GLN A 134 8.57 -16.74 13.49
CA GLN A 134 7.29 -16.02 13.51
C GLN A 134 6.16 -16.82 12.85
N LEU A 135 6.47 -17.75 11.93
CA LEU A 135 5.45 -18.69 11.41
C LEU A 135 4.82 -19.54 12.52
N PHE A 136 5.60 -19.94 13.51
CA PHE A 136 5.08 -20.64 14.68
C PHE A 136 4.20 -19.72 15.54
N ALA A 137 4.61 -18.46 15.74
CA ALA A 137 3.83 -17.47 16.48
C ALA A 137 2.47 -17.18 15.81
N ILE A 138 2.42 -17.11 14.48
CA ILE A 138 1.17 -17.02 13.71
C ILE A 138 0.27 -18.23 13.98
N GLY A 139 0.85 -19.44 13.97
CA GLY A 139 0.13 -20.67 14.29
C GLY A 139 -0.45 -20.66 15.71
N GLU A 140 0.34 -20.26 16.70
CA GLU A 140 -0.11 -20.11 18.10
C GLU A 140 -1.25 -19.09 18.23
N TYR A 141 -1.16 -17.96 17.53
CA TYR A 141 -2.23 -16.96 17.51
C TYR A 141 -3.56 -17.58 17.04
N TYR A 142 -3.59 -18.20 15.85
CA TYR A 142 -4.82 -18.81 15.34
C TYR A 142 -5.31 -19.99 16.18
N PHE A 143 -4.38 -20.77 16.75
CA PHE A 143 -4.71 -21.88 17.64
C PHE A 143 -5.45 -21.36 18.89
N ASN A 144 -4.95 -20.29 19.51
CA ASN A 144 -5.58 -19.66 20.68
C ASN A 144 -6.95 -19.05 20.34
N GLN A 145 -7.14 -18.56 19.12
CA GLN A 145 -8.43 -18.11 18.60
C GLN A 145 -9.37 -19.24 18.17
N LYS A 146 -8.96 -20.51 18.36
CA LYS A 146 -9.69 -21.73 17.93
C LYS A 146 -9.94 -21.82 16.42
N ASN A 147 -9.17 -21.08 15.61
CA ASN A 147 -9.19 -21.18 14.16
C ASN A 147 -8.22 -22.28 13.72
N THR A 148 -8.71 -23.53 13.75
CA THR A 148 -7.90 -24.72 13.51
C THR A 148 -7.34 -24.80 12.10
N LEU A 149 -8.06 -24.32 11.09
CA LEU A 149 -7.63 -24.33 9.69
C LEU A 149 -6.39 -23.45 9.47
N HIS A 150 -6.43 -22.20 9.93
CA HIS A 150 -5.32 -21.27 9.77
C HIS A 150 -4.13 -21.63 10.67
N ALA A 151 -4.40 -22.11 11.88
CA ALA A 151 -3.36 -22.62 12.77
C ALA A 151 -2.60 -23.80 12.13
N ALA A 152 -3.33 -24.76 11.56
CA ALA A 152 -2.75 -25.92 10.90
C ALA A 152 -1.88 -25.53 9.71
N TYR A 153 -2.37 -24.62 8.86
CA TYR A 153 -1.60 -24.09 7.72
C TYR A 153 -0.26 -23.50 8.20
N ALA A 154 -0.29 -22.62 9.19
CA ALA A 154 0.91 -21.96 9.70
C ALA A 154 1.92 -22.95 10.31
N PHE A 155 1.47 -23.91 11.12
CA PHE A 155 2.34 -24.94 11.69
C PHE A 155 2.93 -25.88 10.62
N GLN A 156 2.14 -26.26 9.62
CA GLN A 156 2.61 -27.06 8.47
C GLN A 156 3.69 -26.31 7.69
N LYS A 157 3.50 -25.02 7.41
CA LYS A 157 4.51 -24.18 6.75
C LYS A 157 5.76 -24.01 7.59
N TYR A 158 5.61 -23.76 8.90
CA TYR A 158 6.75 -23.72 9.82
C TYR A 158 7.58 -25.01 9.75
N LEU A 159 6.94 -26.18 9.81
CA LEU A 159 7.64 -27.48 9.72
C LEU A 159 8.23 -27.74 8.33
N GLN A 160 7.60 -27.25 7.26
CA GLN A 160 8.10 -27.36 5.90
C GLN A 160 9.42 -26.60 5.72
N TYR A 161 9.54 -25.38 6.29
CA TYR A 161 10.72 -24.53 6.12
C TYR A 161 11.76 -24.69 7.24
N LEU A 162 11.33 -25.09 8.44
CA LEU A 162 12.15 -25.28 9.63
C LEU A 162 11.87 -26.64 10.28
N PRO A 163 12.15 -27.78 9.60
CA PRO A 163 11.85 -29.11 10.13
C PRO A 163 12.57 -29.43 11.44
N ASN A 164 13.73 -28.79 11.67
CA ASN A 164 14.54 -28.89 12.88
C ASN A 164 14.55 -27.58 13.70
N GLY A 165 13.58 -26.69 13.48
CA GLY A 165 13.49 -25.42 14.21
C GLY A 165 13.13 -25.60 15.67
N GLN A 166 13.38 -24.58 16.50
CA GLN A 166 13.18 -24.59 17.95
C GLN A 166 11.80 -25.12 18.39
N PHE A 167 10.75 -24.76 17.66
CA PHE A 167 9.36 -25.11 17.97
C PHE A 167 8.81 -26.31 17.18
N ALA A 168 9.66 -27.10 16.50
CA ALA A 168 9.19 -28.19 15.62
C ALA A 168 8.39 -29.27 16.36
N THR A 169 8.84 -29.67 17.55
CA THR A 169 8.12 -30.64 18.39
C THR A 169 6.76 -30.09 18.82
N GLN A 170 6.70 -28.82 19.23
CA GLN A 170 5.46 -28.18 19.65
C GLN A 170 4.46 -28.05 18.49
N ALA A 171 4.92 -27.63 17.31
CA ALA A 171 4.09 -27.54 16.11
C ALA A 171 3.46 -28.90 15.74
N LYS A 172 4.23 -30.00 15.82
CA LYS A 172 3.72 -31.36 15.58
C LYS A 172 2.63 -31.75 16.59
N LEU A 173 2.85 -31.49 17.87
CA LEU A 173 1.87 -31.78 18.93
C LEU A 173 0.57 -30.96 18.75
N LYS A 174 0.70 -29.68 18.37
CA LYS A 174 -0.46 -28.81 18.09
C LYS A 174 -1.26 -29.31 16.89
N LEU A 175 -0.60 -29.75 15.81
CA LEU A 175 -1.25 -30.35 14.64
C LEU A 175 -2.00 -31.64 14.99
N GLN A 176 -1.41 -32.50 15.83
CA GLN A 176 -2.08 -33.70 16.34
C GLN A 176 -3.33 -33.35 17.15
N THR A 177 -3.25 -32.32 18.00
CA THR A 177 -4.38 -31.85 18.82
C THR A 177 -5.58 -31.41 17.99
N VAL A 178 -5.35 -30.87 16.77
CA VAL A 178 -6.41 -30.44 15.85
C VAL A 178 -6.72 -31.47 14.74
N ASN A 179 -6.18 -32.69 14.85
CA ASN A 179 -6.35 -33.78 13.87
C ASN A 179 -5.95 -33.39 12.43
N GLN A 180 -4.87 -32.63 12.26
CA GLN A 180 -4.37 -32.20 10.96
C GLN A 180 -3.05 -32.90 10.62
N PRO A 181 -2.78 -33.17 9.32
CA PRO A 181 -1.53 -33.79 8.90
C PRO A 181 -0.35 -32.85 9.16
N VAL A 182 0.83 -33.44 9.33
CA VAL A 182 2.08 -32.70 9.58
C VAL A 182 2.55 -31.95 8.32
N ALA A 183 2.37 -32.56 7.16
CA ALA A 183 2.74 -31.96 5.89
C ALA A 183 1.53 -31.25 5.26
N PRO A 184 1.72 -30.04 4.69
CA PRO A 184 0.67 -29.40 3.91
C PRO A 184 0.42 -30.18 2.60
N PRO A 185 -0.77 -30.06 2.01
CA PRO A 185 -1.02 -30.60 0.67
C PRO A 185 -0.01 -30.01 -0.34
N PRO A 186 0.51 -30.82 -1.27
CA PRO A 186 1.49 -30.35 -2.25
C PRO A 186 0.85 -29.35 -3.20
N ILE A 187 1.52 -28.22 -3.41
CA ILE A 187 1.12 -27.22 -4.43
C ILE A 187 1.81 -27.58 -5.74
N ASP A 188 1.02 -27.81 -6.78
CA ASP A 188 1.53 -28.06 -8.14
C ASP A 188 1.95 -26.75 -8.82
N TYR A 189 3.19 -26.32 -8.59
CA TYR A 189 3.80 -25.11 -9.17
C TYR A 189 3.88 -25.10 -10.71
N THR A 190 3.50 -26.18 -11.40
CA THR A 190 3.41 -26.21 -12.88
C THR A 190 2.08 -25.66 -13.38
N LYS A 191 1.03 -25.73 -12.57
CA LYS A 191 -0.29 -25.17 -12.90
C LYS A 191 -0.35 -23.69 -12.56
N PHE A 192 -0.80 -22.88 -13.51
CA PHE A 192 -1.00 -21.46 -13.31
C PHE A 192 -2.31 -21.16 -12.57
N ASN A 193 -3.37 -21.93 -12.81
CA ASN A 193 -4.66 -21.68 -12.15
C ASN A 193 -4.68 -22.33 -10.75
N ARG A 194 -5.19 -21.59 -9.77
CA ARG A 194 -5.43 -22.04 -8.39
C ARG A 194 -6.87 -21.74 -8.01
N SER A 195 -7.47 -22.63 -7.23
CA SER A 195 -8.77 -22.42 -6.63
C SER A 195 -8.65 -22.60 -5.12
N TYR A 196 -9.32 -21.72 -4.39
CA TYR A 196 -9.36 -21.73 -2.93
C TYR A 196 -10.81 -21.56 -2.48
N GLY A 197 -11.22 -22.37 -1.50
CA GLY A 197 -12.54 -22.27 -0.88
C GLY A 197 -12.64 -21.08 0.08
N ASP A 198 -13.85 -20.79 0.55
CA ASP A 198 -14.03 -19.72 1.54
C ASP A 198 -13.16 -19.95 2.79
N ASN A 199 -12.56 -18.85 3.25
CA ASN A 199 -11.69 -18.82 4.42
C ASN A 199 -10.42 -19.69 4.31
N GLU A 200 -10.07 -20.21 3.13
CA GLU A 200 -8.81 -20.94 2.94
C GLU A 200 -7.61 -19.99 2.93
N MET A 201 -6.51 -20.39 3.58
CA MET A 201 -5.26 -19.62 3.59
C MET A 201 -4.51 -19.84 2.27
N ILE A 202 -4.28 -18.76 1.52
CA ILE A 202 -3.52 -18.81 0.27
C ILE A 202 -2.03 -18.84 0.59
N PHE A 203 -1.60 -17.91 1.46
CA PHE A 203 -0.28 -17.85 2.06
C PHE A 203 -0.32 -17.16 3.41
N CYS A 204 0.63 -17.49 4.29
CA CYS A 204 0.75 -16.83 5.59
C CYS A 204 1.91 -15.81 5.62
N GLU A 205 1.79 -14.81 6.49
CA GLU A 205 2.87 -13.87 6.78
C GLU A 205 4.16 -14.61 7.19
N HIS A 206 5.33 -14.06 6.84
CA HIS A 206 6.66 -14.66 7.07
C HIS A 206 6.98 -15.94 6.29
N GLU A 207 6.07 -16.49 5.49
CA GLU A 207 6.45 -17.59 4.59
C GLU A 207 7.26 -17.07 3.39
N PRO A 208 8.19 -17.86 2.82
CA PRO A 208 8.84 -17.53 1.56
C PRO A 208 7.85 -17.45 0.38
N GLY A 209 7.79 -16.32 -0.31
CA GLY A 209 6.91 -16.15 -1.48
C GLY A 209 7.61 -16.42 -2.81
N ARG A 210 7.20 -17.47 -3.53
CA ARG A 210 7.77 -17.87 -4.83
C ARG A 210 6.95 -17.44 -6.05
N GLU A 211 5.74 -16.97 -5.81
CA GLU A 211 4.76 -16.59 -6.81
C GLU A 211 4.04 -15.31 -6.38
N LEU A 212 3.55 -14.56 -7.35
CA LEU A 212 2.47 -13.59 -7.17
C LEU A 212 1.17 -14.16 -7.73
N TYR A 213 0.05 -13.55 -7.37
CA TYR A 213 -1.27 -13.99 -7.80
C TYR A 213 -2.06 -12.84 -8.41
N ILE A 214 -2.79 -13.15 -9.48
CA ILE A 214 -3.83 -12.28 -10.05
C ILE A 214 -5.18 -12.90 -9.72
N ILE A 215 -6.09 -12.14 -9.11
CA ILE A 215 -7.43 -12.63 -8.79
C ILE A 215 -8.24 -12.68 -10.09
N GLN A 216 -8.63 -13.88 -10.54
CA GLN A 216 -9.53 -14.03 -11.68
C GLN A 216 -10.99 -13.88 -11.22
N HIS A 217 -11.34 -14.54 -10.11
CA HIS A 217 -12.67 -14.51 -9.52
C HIS A 217 -12.58 -14.49 -7.98
N GLY A 218 -13.53 -13.81 -7.32
CA GLY A 218 -13.65 -13.78 -5.86
C GLY A 218 -12.95 -12.60 -5.19
N ARG A 219 -12.76 -12.70 -3.86
CA ARG A 219 -12.12 -11.68 -3.03
C ARG A 219 -11.07 -12.30 -2.11
N VAL A 220 -10.03 -11.54 -1.77
CA VAL A 220 -8.95 -11.99 -0.87
C VAL A 220 -8.75 -10.96 0.24
N LYS A 221 -8.78 -11.41 1.49
CA LYS A 221 -8.42 -10.61 2.67
C LYS A 221 -6.91 -10.63 2.85
N ILE A 222 -6.30 -9.46 3.01
CA ILE A 222 -4.90 -9.30 3.40
C ILE A 222 -4.88 -8.93 4.87
N THR A 223 -4.28 -9.79 5.71
CA THR A 223 -4.26 -9.60 7.16
C THR A 223 -2.85 -9.68 7.72
N LYS A 224 -2.63 -9.05 8.86
CA LYS A 224 -1.34 -9.03 9.54
C LYS A 224 -1.54 -9.18 11.04
N ILE A 225 -0.69 -9.95 11.71
CA ILE A 225 -0.76 -10.07 13.17
C ILE A 225 0.19 -9.04 13.78
N VAL A 226 -0.34 -8.15 14.61
CA VAL A 226 0.45 -7.15 15.33
C VAL A 226 -0.01 -7.07 16.78
N ASP A 227 0.93 -7.11 17.72
CA ASP A 227 0.67 -7.12 19.17
C ASP A 227 -0.45 -8.12 19.55
N SER A 228 -0.36 -9.35 19.01
CA SER A 228 -1.34 -10.43 19.21
C SER A 228 -2.77 -10.10 18.76
N ASN A 229 -2.95 -9.18 17.82
CA ASN A 229 -4.22 -8.88 17.16
C ASN A 229 -4.10 -9.03 15.65
N GLU A 230 -5.08 -9.66 15.02
CA GLU A 230 -5.18 -9.70 13.56
C GLU A 230 -5.79 -8.40 13.02
N VAL A 231 -5.04 -7.71 12.17
CA VAL A 231 -5.41 -6.46 11.54
C VAL A 231 -5.72 -6.74 10.06
N LEU A 232 -6.92 -6.37 9.61
CA LEU A 232 -7.27 -6.39 8.19
C LEU A 232 -6.62 -5.19 7.48
N LEU A 233 -5.65 -5.45 6.62
CA LEU A 233 -4.95 -4.43 5.85
C LEU A 233 -5.72 -4.03 4.60
N ALA A 234 -6.26 -5.01 3.88
CA ALA A 234 -6.99 -4.77 2.63
C ALA A 234 -7.95 -5.92 2.29
N VAL A 235 -8.93 -5.62 1.44
CA VAL A 235 -9.77 -6.61 0.76
C VAL A 235 -9.57 -6.38 -0.73
N LEU A 236 -9.04 -7.39 -1.40
CA LEU A 236 -8.75 -7.39 -2.83
C LEU A 236 -9.88 -8.08 -3.60
N GLN A 237 -10.07 -7.68 -4.84
CA GLN A 237 -11.13 -8.16 -5.72
C GLN A 237 -10.59 -8.63 -7.08
N SER A 238 -11.47 -9.17 -7.92
CA SER A 238 -11.14 -9.59 -9.29
C SER A 238 -10.30 -8.55 -10.05
N GLY A 239 -9.17 -9.03 -10.56
CA GLY A 239 -8.18 -8.30 -11.33
C GLY A 239 -7.15 -7.54 -10.49
N ASP A 240 -7.22 -7.60 -9.16
CA ASP A 240 -6.13 -7.16 -8.29
C ASP A 240 -4.98 -8.18 -8.30
N ILE A 241 -3.78 -7.66 -8.01
CA ILE A 241 -2.54 -8.44 -7.94
C ILE A 241 -2.00 -8.38 -6.51
N PHE A 242 -1.53 -9.51 -6.00
CA PHE A 242 -0.94 -9.59 -4.66
C PHE A 242 0.16 -10.63 -4.56
N GLY A 243 0.96 -10.55 -3.50
CA GLY A 243 2.13 -11.40 -3.30
C GLY A 243 3.34 -11.01 -4.15
N GLU A 244 3.26 -9.91 -4.89
CA GLU A 244 4.35 -9.37 -5.70
C GLU A 244 5.58 -9.03 -4.87
N MET A 245 5.38 -8.56 -3.63
CA MET A 245 6.46 -8.05 -2.79
C MET A 245 7.49 -9.12 -2.44
N ALA A 246 7.02 -10.33 -2.14
CA ALA A 246 7.92 -11.43 -1.82
C ALA A 246 8.67 -11.93 -3.07
N LEU A 247 7.97 -11.97 -4.21
CA LEU A 247 8.55 -12.40 -5.48
C LEU A 247 9.67 -11.47 -5.96
N LEU A 248 9.45 -10.15 -5.83
CA LEU A 248 10.31 -9.11 -6.39
C LEU A 248 11.46 -8.75 -5.46
N ASP A 249 11.22 -8.68 -4.15
CA ASP A 249 12.22 -8.29 -3.17
C ASP A 249 13.04 -9.49 -2.65
N ASN A 250 12.64 -10.72 -2.99
CA ASN A 250 13.23 -11.96 -2.49
C ASN A 250 13.25 -12.03 -0.94
N LYS A 251 12.18 -11.51 -0.33
CA LYS A 251 11.93 -11.50 1.11
C LYS A 251 10.66 -12.30 1.43
N PRO A 252 10.44 -12.74 2.68
CA PRO A 252 9.19 -13.37 3.07
C PRO A 252 7.95 -12.50 2.81
N ARG A 253 6.77 -13.14 2.84
CA ARG A 253 5.46 -12.47 2.78
C ARG A 253 5.35 -11.45 3.92
N SER A 254 4.91 -10.23 3.59
CA SER A 254 4.73 -9.13 4.55
C SER A 254 3.42 -9.18 5.33
N ALA A 255 2.49 -10.02 4.88
CA ALA A 255 1.13 -10.19 5.40
C ALA A 255 0.60 -11.57 4.96
N SER A 256 -0.48 -12.03 5.59
CA SER A 256 -1.24 -13.22 5.21
C SER A 256 -2.29 -12.89 4.15
N ALA A 257 -2.62 -13.86 3.29
CA ALA A 257 -3.67 -13.75 2.29
C ALA A 257 -4.68 -14.90 2.47
N ILE A 258 -5.95 -14.54 2.68
CA ILE A 258 -7.04 -15.48 3.00
C ILE A 258 -8.16 -15.30 1.98
N ALA A 259 -8.64 -16.38 1.38
CA ALA A 259 -9.78 -16.36 0.48
C ALA A 259 -11.06 -15.87 1.20
N TRP A 260 -11.88 -15.10 0.50
CA TRP A 260 -13.17 -14.62 0.98
C TRP A 260 -14.26 -14.95 -0.04
N GLY A 261 -14.93 -16.07 0.21
CA GLY A 261 -15.73 -16.83 -0.75
C GLY A 261 -14.86 -17.72 -1.63
N GLU A 262 -15.46 -18.24 -2.70
CA GLU A 262 -14.77 -19.00 -3.74
C GLU A 262 -13.82 -18.09 -4.55
N VAL A 263 -12.53 -18.42 -4.55
CA VAL A 263 -11.49 -17.63 -5.19
C VAL A 263 -10.78 -18.44 -6.26
N GLN A 264 -10.63 -17.83 -7.45
CA GLN A 264 -9.80 -18.35 -8.53
C GLN A 264 -8.65 -17.39 -8.79
N LEU A 265 -7.43 -17.90 -8.83
CA LEU A 265 -6.21 -17.12 -9.01
C LEU A 265 -5.39 -17.63 -10.20
N LEU A 266 -4.69 -16.71 -10.85
CA LEU A 266 -3.57 -17.00 -11.73
C LEU A 266 -2.25 -16.78 -10.97
N ALA A 267 -1.51 -17.86 -10.71
CA ALA A 267 -0.21 -17.87 -10.06
C ALA A 267 0.91 -17.64 -11.06
N ILE A 268 1.83 -16.72 -10.75
CA ILE A 268 2.93 -16.33 -11.64
C ILE A 268 4.24 -16.36 -10.86
N ASN A 269 5.14 -17.23 -11.28
CA ASN A 269 6.48 -17.34 -10.71
C ASN A 269 7.44 -16.28 -11.31
N LYS A 270 8.63 -16.19 -10.73
CA LYS A 270 9.63 -15.17 -11.10
C LYS A 270 10.11 -15.30 -12.54
N ALA A 271 10.29 -16.53 -13.02
CA ALA A 271 10.76 -16.80 -14.38
C ALA A 271 9.73 -16.35 -15.44
N ASN A 272 8.45 -16.57 -15.16
CA ASN A 272 7.35 -16.24 -16.06
C ASN A 272 6.94 -14.76 -15.96
N PHE A 273 7.26 -14.09 -14.86
CA PHE A 273 6.85 -12.70 -14.61
C PHE A 273 7.41 -11.72 -15.65
N GLU A 274 8.72 -11.79 -15.94
CA GLU A 274 9.33 -10.89 -16.94
C GLU A 274 8.80 -11.15 -18.35
N GLY A 275 8.60 -12.43 -18.69
CA GLY A 275 7.95 -12.83 -19.94
C GLY A 275 6.53 -12.28 -20.06
N MET A 276 5.74 -12.31 -18.98
CA MET A 276 4.40 -11.73 -18.93
C MET A 276 4.44 -10.20 -19.12
N VAL A 277 5.34 -9.50 -18.44
CA VAL A 277 5.47 -8.03 -18.57
C VAL A 277 5.79 -7.63 -20.01
N LYS A 278 6.65 -8.41 -20.68
CA LYS A 278 7.02 -8.18 -22.09
C LYS A 278 5.88 -8.52 -23.05
N ALA A 279 5.26 -9.68 -22.88
CA ALA A 279 4.22 -10.19 -23.78
C ALA A 279 2.90 -9.42 -23.64
N GLN A 280 2.56 -8.97 -22.42
CA GLN A 280 1.33 -8.25 -22.12
C GLN A 280 1.59 -6.93 -21.39
N PRO A 281 2.01 -5.87 -22.11
CA PRO A 281 2.28 -4.54 -21.53
C PRO A 281 1.10 -3.94 -20.75
N GLN A 282 -0.14 -4.30 -21.11
CA GLN A 282 -1.33 -3.87 -20.39
C GLN A 282 -1.39 -4.41 -18.96
N LEU A 283 -0.92 -5.65 -18.72
CA LEU A 283 -0.85 -6.22 -17.36
C LEU A 283 0.19 -5.49 -16.53
N ALA A 284 1.35 -5.17 -17.10
CA ALA A 284 2.37 -4.37 -16.42
C ALA A 284 1.87 -2.96 -16.09
N THR A 285 1.15 -2.34 -17.01
CA THR A 285 0.49 -1.03 -16.80
C THR A 285 -0.51 -1.11 -15.66
N ARG A 286 -1.34 -2.15 -15.62
CA ARG A 286 -2.32 -2.37 -14.54
C ARG A 286 -1.63 -2.61 -13.19
N LEU A 287 -0.58 -3.44 -13.16
CA LEU A 287 0.20 -3.69 -11.96
C LEU A 287 0.80 -2.40 -11.40
N ILE A 288 1.47 -1.62 -12.24
CA ILE A 288 2.11 -0.37 -11.81
C ILE A 288 1.07 0.66 -11.37
N THR A 289 -0.08 0.73 -12.04
CA THR A 289 -1.22 1.54 -11.62
C THR A 289 -1.67 1.14 -10.22
N LEU A 290 -1.90 -0.15 -9.98
CA LEU A 290 -2.32 -0.69 -8.69
C LEU A 290 -1.28 -0.43 -7.59
N LEU A 291 0.01 -0.66 -7.86
CA LEU A 291 1.08 -0.34 -6.91
C LEU A 291 1.17 1.16 -6.63
N SER A 292 0.96 2.00 -7.63
CA SER A 292 0.93 3.46 -7.46
C SER A 292 -0.22 3.90 -6.55
N GLU A 293 -1.42 3.34 -6.75
CA GLU A 293 -2.58 3.60 -5.88
C GLU A 293 -2.31 3.18 -4.43
N ARG A 294 -1.66 2.02 -4.23
CA ARG A 294 -1.25 1.55 -2.89
C ARG A 294 -0.22 2.50 -2.26
N ILE A 295 0.81 2.91 -3.01
CA ILE A 295 1.85 3.82 -2.52
C ILE A 295 1.24 5.18 -2.16
N TRP A 296 0.35 5.70 -3.00
CA TRP A 296 -0.35 6.95 -2.73
C TRP A 296 -1.20 6.85 -1.46
N THR A 297 -1.97 5.77 -1.31
CA THR A 297 -2.79 5.53 -0.11
C THR A 297 -1.94 5.44 1.15
N ALA A 298 -0.85 4.66 1.12
CA ALA A 298 0.06 4.51 2.24
C ALA A 298 0.77 5.84 2.58
N TYR A 299 1.14 6.64 1.59
CA TYR A 299 1.67 7.99 1.82
C TYR A 299 0.67 8.89 2.55
N LYS A 300 -0.60 8.89 2.11
CA LYS A 300 -1.67 9.65 2.79
C LYS A 300 -1.88 9.18 4.23
N GLN A 301 -1.85 7.88 4.49
CA GLN A 301 -1.94 7.32 5.83
C GLN A 301 -0.76 7.75 6.73
N LEU A 302 0.48 7.72 6.21
CA LEU A 302 1.65 8.20 6.94
C LEU A 302 1.54 9.70 7.26
N ALA A 303 1.12 10.52 6.27
CA ALA A 303 0.88 11.94 6.48
C ALA A 303 -0.21 12.20 7.53
N ASN A 304 -1.26 11.38 7.56
CA ASN A 304 -2.32 11.46 8.56
C ASN A 304 -1.79 11.22 9.99
N LEU A 305 -0.93 10.22 10.17
CA LEU A 305 -0.32 9.91 11.48
C LEU A 305 0.53 11.07 12.04
N LEU A 306 1.07 11.94 11.17
CA LEU A 306 1.82 13.13 11.56
C LEU A 306 0.92 14.29 12.02
N ILE A 307 -0.39 14.23 11.77
CA ILE A 307 -1.33 15.20 12.31
C ILE A 307 -1.47 14.92 13.81
N SER A 308 -1.15 15.93 14.62
CA SER A 308 -1.16 15.82 16.09
C SER A 308 -2.57 15.80 16.67
N ASP A 309 -3.50 16.54 16.04
CA ASP A 309 -4.89 16.66 16.46
C ASP A 309 -5.73 15.48 15.92
N PRO A 310 -6.38 14.67 16.78
CA PRO A 310 -7.17 13.54 16.30
C PRO A 310 -8.39 13.97 15.47
N GLN A 311 -8.97 15.16 15.68
CA GLN A 311 -10.03 15.67 14.81
C GLN A 311 -9.49 15.99 13.41
N GLY A 312 -8.25 16.48 13.35
CA GLY A 312 -7.53 16.67 12.10
C GLY A 312 -7.29 15.36 11.35
N ARG A 313 -6.97 14.27 12.06
CA ARG A 313 -6.85 12.93 11.47
C ARG A 313 -8.16 12.46 10.84
N VAL A 314 -9.27 12.63 11.55
CA VAL A 314 -10.62 12.26 11.07
C VAL A 314 -10.99 13.06 9.81
N ALA A 315 -10.81 14.38 9.84
CA ALA A 315 -11.08 15.23 8.68
C ALA A 315 -10.19 14.88 7.47
N ASP A 316 -8.92 14.58 7.70
CA ASP A 316 -7.96 14.20 6.67
C ASP A 316 -8.27 12.82 6.06
N THR A 317 -8.77 11.87 6.85
CA THR A 317 -9.29 10.58 6.36
C THR A 317 -10.50 10.76 5.45
N LEU A 318 -11.45 11.64 5.83
CA LEU A 318 -12.60 11.97 4.97
C LEU A 318 -12.14 12.56 3.63
N LEU A 319 -11.20 13.52 3.65
CA LEU A 319 -10.65 14.09 2.41
C LEU A 319 -9.92 13.03 1.58
N THR A 320 -9.17 12.13 2.21
CA THR A 320 -8.48 11.03 1.53
C THR A 320 -9.45 10.08 0.84
N LEU A 321 -10.62 9.81 1.43
CA LEU A 321 -11.67 9.00 0.79
C LEU A 321 -12.27 9.69 -0.44
N VAL A 322 -12.47 11.00 -0.38
CA VAL A 322 -12.93 11.82 -1.52
C VAL A 322 -11.93 11.75 -2.67
N GLU A 323 -10.64 11.95 -2.38
CA GLU A 323 -9.55 11.86 -3.35
C GLU A 323 -9.41 10.45 -3.94
N LYS A 324 -9.45 9.41 -3.10
CA LYS A 324 -9.40 8.01 -3.51
C LYS A 324 -10.54 7.64 -4.48
N ASN A 325 -11.73 8.18 -4.23
CA ASN A 325 -12.90 7.99 -5.10
C ASN A 325 -12.95 8.98 -6.28
N ARG A 326 -11.85 9.72 -6.50
CA ARG A 326 -11.65 10.63 -7.65
C ARG A 326 -12.73 11.70 -7.77
N VAL A 327 -13.28 12.12 -6.65
CA VAL A 327 -14.31 13.15 -6.60
C VAL A 327 -13.64 14.51 -6.70
N LYS A 328 -14.09 15.34 -7.66
CA LYS A 328 -13.54 16.68 -7.85
C LYS A 328 -13.92 17.58 -6.66
N VAL A 329 -12.91 18.15 -6.03
CA VAL A 329 -13.05 19.14 -4.97
C VAL A 329 -13.23 20.51 -5.62
N ILE A 330 -14.48 20.96 -5.71
CA ILE A 330 -14.87 22.26 -6.24
C ILE A 330 -15.91 22.89 -5.29
N PRO A 331 -16.10 24.22 -5.28
CA PRO A 331 -17.03 24.85 -4.34
C PRO A 331 -18.43 24.22 -4.43
N LYS A 332 -19.03 23.91 -3.28
CA LYS A 332 -20.35 23.24 -3.14
C LYS A 332 -20.43 21.82 -3.69
N SER A 333 -19.34 21.16 -4.09
CA SER A 333 -19.41 19.73 -4.38
C SER A 333 -19.66 18.96 -3.09
N THR A 334 -20.55 17.98 -3.19
CA THR A 334 -21.00 17.16 -2.06
C THR A 334 -20.50 15.73 -2.20
N TYR A 335 -20.32 15.04 -1.08
CA TYR A 335 -19.98 13.63 -1.08
C TYR A 335 -20.65 12.89 0.07
N ASN A 336 -21.28 11.76 -0.24
CA ASN A 336 -21.90 10.88 0.75
C ASN A 336 -20.97 9.71 1.00
N PHE A 337 -20.55 9.56 2.25
CA PHE A 337 -19.67 8.49 2.67
C PHE A 337 -20.50 7.26 3.04
N GLU A 338 -20.12 6.09 2.56
CA GLU A 338 -20.76 4.82 2.92
C GLU A 338 -20.30 4.29 4.29
N ILE A 339 -19.89 5.19 5.19
CA ILE A 339 -19.32 4.87 6.50
C ILE A 339 -19.89 5.77 7.59
N GLY A 340 -19.94 5.25 8.82
CA GLY A 340 -20.37 5.97 10.02
C GLY A 340 -19.21 6.40 10.93
N THR A 341 -19.55 6.94 12.10
CA THR A 341 -18.60 7.36 13.14
C THR A 341 -17.70 6.21 13.59
N LYS A 342 -18.29 5.03 13.83
CA LYS A 342 -17.60 3.81 14.25
C LYS A 342 -16.51 3.38 13.26
N ASP A 343 -16.79 3.45 11.97
CA ASP A 343 -15.84 3.05 10.93
C ASP A 343 -14.68 4.05 10.85
N LEU A 344 -14.98 5.36 10.86
CA LEU A 344 -13.94 6.40 10.87
C LEU A 344 -12.99 6.26 12.05
N ILE A 345 -13.52 6.05 13.26
CA ILE A 345 -12.71 5.87 14.48
C ILE A 345 -11.72 4.74 14.30
N LYS A 346 -12.15 3.60 13.74
CA LYS A 346 -11.26 2.48 13.43
C LYS A 346 -10.22 2.84 12.37
N MET A 347 -10.61 3.58 11.33
CA MET A 347 -9.71 3.97 10.24
C MET A 347 -8.59 4.91 10.67
N VAL A 348 -8.81 5.75 11.70
CA VAL A 348 -7.78 6.65 12.25
C VAL A 348 -7.03 6.06 13.45
N GLY A 349 -7.30 4.80 13.81
CA GLY A 349 -6.66 4.13 14.95
C GLY A 349 -7.12 4.65 16.32
N LEU A 350 -8.33 5.20 16.40
CA LEU A 350 -8.98 5.59 17.66
C LEU A 350 -9.83 4.43 18.21
N THR A 351 -10.24 4.54 19.47
CA THR A 351 -10.95 3.49 20.21
C THR A 351 -12.46 3.76 20.27
N TYR A 352 -13.27 2.89 19.68
CA TYR A 352 -14.72 2.94 19.81
C TYR A 352 -15.20 2.15 21.05
N PRO A 353 -16.18 2.64 21.84
CA PRO A 353 -16.93 3.90 21.70
C PRO A 353 -16.27 5.11 22.39
N LYS A 354 -15.14 4.91 23.08
CA LYS A 354 -14.47 5.93 23.92
C LYS A 354 -14.26 7.26 23.20
N ASP A 355 -13.83 7.22 21.94
CA ASP A 355 -13.45 8.39 21.16
C ASP A 355 -14.57 8.90 20.23
N GLU A 356 -15.81 8.40 20.39
CA GLU A 356 -16.93 8.78 19.52
C GLU A 356 -17.31 10.26 19.63
N ASN A 357 -17.29 10.80 20.85
CA ASN A 357 -17.58 12.21 21.10
C ASN A 357 -16.63 13.16 20.35
N LEU A 358 -15.42 12.72 20.04
CA LEU A 358 -14.46 13.51 19.27
C LEU A 358 -14.92 13.73 17.83
N VAL A 359 -15.47 12.68 17.21
CA VAL A 359 -16.03 12.74 15.85
C VAL A 359 -17.32 13.54 15.84
N LEU A 360 -18.20 13.34 16.83
CA LEU A 360 -19.45 14.09 16.94
C LEU A 360 -19.19 15.59 17.16
N ASP A 361 -18.20 15.95 17.98
CA ASP A 361 -17.79 17.34 18.19
C ASP A 361 -17.26 17.97 16.89
N LEU A 362 -16.42 17.25 16.12
CA LEU A 362 -15.95 17.69 14.81
C LEU A 362 -17.13 17.96 13.86
N ILE A 363 -18.10 17.06 13.79
CA ILE A 363 -19.30 17.21 12.95
C ILE A 363 -20.13 18.42 13.42
N SER A 364 -20.36 18.57 14.73
CA SER A 364 -21.18 19.66 15.28
C SER A 364 -20.60 21.06 15.04
N LYS A 365 -19.27 21.19 15.08
CA LYS A 365 -18.55 22.45 14.85
C LYS A 365 -18.49 22.84 13.37
N ASN A 366 -18.67 21.89 12.45
CA ASN A 366 -18.49 22.09 11.02
C ASN A 366 -19.78 21.77 10.27
N LYS A 367 -20.59 22.80 9.99
CA LYS A 367 -21.93 22.67 9.34
C LYS A 367 -21.92 21.94 7.98
N PHE A 368 -20.77 21.89 7.32
CA PHE A 368 -20.59 21.22 6.03
C PHE A 368 -20.34 19.72 6.17
N ILE A 369 -20.15 19.18 7.38
CA ILE A 369 -20.12 17.74 7.66
C ILE A 369 -21.40 17.40 8.41
N LYS A 370 -22.10 16.37 7.96
CA LYS A 370 -23.37 15.93 8.54
C LYS A 370 -23.34 14.44 8.82
N LEU A 371 -24.11 14.03 9.81
CA LEU A 371 -24.42 12.62 10.10
C LEU A 371 -25.91 12.43 9.86
N ASP A 372 -26.27 11.61 8.86
CA ASP A 372 -27.65 11.27 8.53
C ASP A 372 -27.81 9.76 8.48
N GLN A 373 -28.80 9.22 9.21
CA GLN A 373 -29.05 7.78 9.32
C GLN A 373 -27.78 6.94 9.63
N GLY A 374 -26.87 7.47 10.44
CA GLY A 374 -25.62 6.81 10.81
C GLY A 374 -24.52 6.86 9.74
N LYS A 375 -24.74 7.54 8.62
CA LYS A 375 -23.77 7.77 7.54
C LYS A 375 -23.32 9.22 7.49
N ILE A 376 -22.06 9.42 7.14
CA ILE A 376 -21.48 10.76 7.06
C ILE A 376 -21.68 11.33 5.66
N SER A 377 -21.95 12.63 5.57
CA SER A 377 -21.97 13.37 4.30
C SER A 377 -21.21 14.68 4.46
N CYS A 378 -20.60 15.14 3.37
CA CYS A 378 -19.98 16.45 3.27
C CYS A 378 -20.72 17.27 2.20
N THR A 379 -21.18 18.47 2.55
CA THR A 379 -21.91 19.36 1.65
C THR A 379 -21.03 20.41 0.98
N ASP A 380 -19.77 20.54 1.40
CA ASP A 380 -18.79 21.39 0.74
C ASP A 380 -17.37 20.82 0.90
N LEU A 381 -16.88 20.17 -0.15
CA LEU A 381 -15.56 19.55 -0.17
C LEU A 381 -14.40 20.57 -0.09
N VAL A 382 -14.61 21.83 -0.50
CA VAL A 382 -13.58 22.87 -0.40
C VAL A 382 -13.39 23.30 1.05
N GLU A 383 -14.47 23.40 1.82
CA GLU A 383 -14.38 23.69 3.27
C GLU A 383 -13.73 22.53 4.03
N LEU A 384 -13.99 21.27 3.63
CA LEU A 384 -13.27 20.11 4.16
C LEU A 384 -11.76 20.19 3.86
N GLU A 385 -11.38 20.53 2.63
CA GLU A 385 -9.97 20.69 2.25
C GLU A 385 -9.28 21.81 3.07
N LYS A 386 -9.93 22.96 3.24
CA LYS A 386 -9.41 24.06 4.08
C LYS A 386 -9.24 23.65 5.55
N LEU A 387 -10.21 22.94 6.11
CA LEU A 387 -10.16 22.44 7.48
C LEU A 387 -8.94 21.53 7.68
N VAL A 388 -8.72 20.59 6.76
CA VAL A 388 -7.56 19.68 6.79
C VAL A 388 -6.25 20.46 6.69
N GLN A 389 -6.16 21.44 5.79
CA GLN A 389 -4.97 22.28 5.66
C GLN A 389 -4.66 23.06 6.94
N ALA A 390 -5.68 23.54 7.66
CA ALA A 390 -5.50 24.22 8.95
C ALA A 390 -4.88 23.29 10.01
N PHE A 391 -5.38 22.05 10.13
CA PHE A 391 -4.83 21.06 11.07
C PHE A 391 -3.40 20.65 10.74
N ARG A 392 -3.07 20.48 9.45
CA ARG A 392 -1.72 20.17 8.99
C ARG A 392 -0.75 21.30 9.34
N LYS A 393 -1.10 22.57 9.05
CA LYS A 393 -0.28 23.74 9.40
C LYS A 393 -0.05 23.85 10.90
N LYS A 394 -1.09 23.67 11.71
CA LYS A 394 -0.96 23.68 13.19
C LYS A 394 0.03 22.62 13.67
N SER A 395 -0.09 21.38 13.19
CA SER A 395 0.81 20.29 13.57
C SER A 395 2.27 20.56 13.20
N GLN A 396 2.53 21.19 12.04
CA GLN A 396 3.88 21.58 11.64
C GLN A 396 4.49 22.66 12.55
N ILE A 397 3.68 23.64 12.97
CA ILE A 397 4.11 24.69 13.91
C ILE A 397 4.47 24.05 15.26
N ASP A 398 3.61 23.20 15.80
CA ASP A 398 3.82 22.51 17.08
C ASP A 398 5.09 21.64 17.04
N ALA A 399 5.34 20.92 15.94
CA ALA A 399 6.55 20.12 15.76
C ALA A 399 7.83 20.97 15.71
N LYS A 400 7.79 22.17 15.10
CA LYS A 400 8.94 23.10 15.07
C LYS A 400 9.24 23.68 16.45
N ILE A 401 8.21 23.96 17.25
CA ILE A 401 8.37 24.45 18.63
C ILE A 401 9.04 23.36 19.48
N LYS A 402 8.57 22.11 19.41
CA LYS A 402 9.16 20.97 20.15
C LYS A 402 10.60 20.62 19.79
N LYS A 403 11.07 20.95 18.58
CA LYS A 403 12.48 20.75 18.18
C LYS A 403 13.43 21.84 18.68
N ARG A 404 12.90 22.98 19.15
CA ARG A 404 13.67 24.15 19.62
C ARG A 404 13.73 24.23 21.16
N ALA A 405 12.77 23.62 21.84
CA ALA A 405 12.82 23.36 23.28
C ALA A 405 13.65 22.09 23.53
#